data_AF-A0A2V7EKX7-F1
#
_entry.id   AF-A0A2V7EKX7-F1
#
_cell.length_a   1.000
_cell.length_b   1.000
_cell.length_c   1.000
_cell.angle_alpha   90.00
_cell.angle_beta   90.00
_cell.angle_gamma   90.00
#
_symmetry.space_group_name_H-M   'P 1'
#
loop_
_entity.id
_entity.type
_entity.pdbx_description
1 polymer ?
#
loop_
_entity_poly.entity_id
_entity_poly.type
_entity_poly.pdbx_seq_one_letter_code
_entity_poly.pdbx_strand_id
1 'polypeptide(L)'
;MALALAIVALVIVGALIAGAFFAGTQEQRMGENARYSQRSFGVAEGAANYVIGHWDPQVFNSSGIYPLDSVKIPNVGSDTVSPSHTGRYAGYVYRLNDEQYLIDITGQDSTSATAGGALTRRGATARERIGLLARIKPLKMDIRASLTSGRGDALSGNASIDGYDQVPTGWTTCGPLDSAKAGIRTDTSMAVSAGGAATVMGSPPVMHDPNVTDSTFSRYGDVSYSQLVGRSTINLPGGQNFSSNIGPVLNGAGVCDRTVVTNWGDGENPTAPCGSYFPIVHIQGDATINGVQGQGVLLVDGTLDIQGGFQWFGVTIVRGSLKTSGGGSTDAHFWGATMVQDSTVVGNNTITGHANILYSKCAIIKALDKTGVVALMRSRGWVQLY
;
A
#
# COMPACT_ATOMS: atom_id res chain seq x y z
N MET A 1 -64.80 -39.03 -45.74
CA MET A 1 -63.64 -39.35 -44.86
C MET A 1 -62.37 -38.56 -45.21
N ALA A 2 -62.11 -38.22 -46.48
CA ALA A 2 -60.92 -37.44 -46.88
C ALA A 2 -60.81 -36.03 -46.24
N LEU A 3 -61.93 -35.30 -46.11
CA LEU A 3 -61.94 -33.94 -45.54
C LEU A 3 -61.57 -33.90 -44.04
N ALA A 4 -62.06 -34.86 -43.25
CA ALA A 4 -61.72 -34.96 -41.83
C ALA A 4 -60.23 -35.28 -41.61
N LEU A 5 -59.66 -36.16 -42.45
CA LEU A 5 -58.22 -36.47 -42.43
C LEU A 5 -57.36 -35.25 -42.80
N ALA A 6 -57.78 -34.45 -43.77
CA ALA A 6 -57.07 -33.24 -44.18
C ALA A 6 -57.04 -32.18 -43.06
N ILE A 7 -58.15 -31.99 -42.33
CA ILE A 7 -58.21 -31.04 -41.21
C ILE A 7 -57.28 -31.49 -40.07
N VAL A 8 -57.31 -32.77 -39.71
CA VAL A 8 -56.42 -33.31 -38.67
C VAL A 8 -54.95 -33.15 -39.07
N ALA A 9 -54.60 -33.42 -40.33
CA ALA A 9 -53.25 -33.21 -40.83
C ALA A 9 -52.80 -31.74 -40.74
N LEU A 10 -53.67 -30.77 -41.09
CA LEU A 10 -53.37 -29.34 -40.97
C LEU A 10 -53.15 -28.91 -39.52
N VAL A 11 -53.93 -29.43 -38.57
CA VAL A 11 -53.76 -29.13 -37.14
C VAL A 11 -52.42 -29.67 -36.62
N ILE A 12 -52.05 -30.90 -37.01
CA ILE A 12 -50.76 -31.50 -36.63
C ILE A 12 -49.59 -30.69 -37.21
N VAL A 13 -49.66 -30.31 -38.49
CA VAL A 13 -48.63 -29.48 -39.12
C VAL A 13 -48.55 -28.10 -38.45
N GLY A 14 -49.69 -27.47 -38.15
CA GLY A 14 -49.74 -26.19 -37.42
C GLY A 14 -49.12 -26.29 -36.03
N ALA A 15 -49.41 -27.35 -35.28
CA ALA A 15 -48.82 -27.61 -33.97
C ALA A 15 -47.30 -27.86 -34.04
N LEU A 16 -46.82 -28.58 -35.05
CA LEU A 16 -45.39 -28.82 -35.26
C LEU A 16 -44.64 -27.53 -35.63
N ILE A 17 -45.20 -26.71 -36.52
CA ILE A 17 -44.62 -25.41 -36.89
C ILE A 17 -44.57 -24.50 -35.66
N ALA A 18 -45.67 -24.41 -34.90
CA ALA A 18 -45.71 -23.61 -33.67
C ALA A 18 -44.68 -24.11 -32.63
N GLY A 19 -44.52 -25.43 -32.48
CA GLY A 19 -43.51 -26.04 -31.63
C GLY A 19 -42.08 -25.71 -32.05
N ALA A 20 -41.77 -25.79 -33.35
CA ALA A 20 -40.46 -25.45 -33.89
C ALA A 20 -40.13 -23.96 -33.72
N PHE A 21 -41.09 -23.07 -33.99
CA PHE A 21 -40.92 -21.63 -33.76
C PHE A 21 -40.70 -21.31 -32.28
N PHE A 22 -41.48 -21.92 -31.39
CA PHE A 22 -41.33 -21.73 -29.95
C PHE A 22 -39.95 -22.20 -29.46
N ALA A 23 -39.52 -23.39 -29.85
CA ALA A 23 -38.18 -23.90 -29.53
C ALA A 23 -37.07 -22.96 -30.04
N GLY A 24 -37.15 -22.53 -31.31
CA GLY A 24 -36.18 -21.58 -31.88
C GLY A 24 -36.13 -20.23 -31.13
N THR A 25 -37.27 -19.70 -30.70
CA THR A 25 -37.28 -18.46 -29.89
C THR A 25 -36.70 -18.63 -28.49
N GLN A 26 -36.85 -19.82 -27.89
CA GLN A 26 -36.21 -20.10 -26.60
C GLN A 26 -34.70 -20.24 -26.74
N GLU A 27 -34.23 -20.99 -27.73
CA GLU A 27 -32.80 -21.15 -28.01
C GLU A 27 -32.13 -19.81 -28.30
N GLN A 28 -32.77 -18.95 -29.09
CA GLN A 28 -32.27 -17.61 -29.35
C GLN A 28 -32.13 -16.79 -28.06
N ARG A 29 -33.14 -16.81 -27.17
CA ARG A 29 -33.09 -16.08 -25.90
C ARG A 29 -32.03 -16.64 -24.95
N MET A 30 -31.90 -17.97 -24.88
CA MET A 30 -30.84 -18.60 -24.10
C MET A 30 -29.46 -18.23 -24.62
N GLY A 31 -29.26 -18.21 -25.94
CA GLY A 31 -28.01 -17.80 -26.58
C GLY A 31 -27.67 -16.32 -26.35
N GLU A 32 -28.66 -15.42 -26.48
CA GLU A 32 -28.47 -13.99 -26.20
C GLU A 32 -28.16 -13.74 -24.72
N ASN A 33 -28.88 -14.39 -23.79
CA ASN A 33 -28.63 -14.27 -22.35
C ASN A 33 -27.23 -14.78 -21.98
N ALA A 34 -26.81 -15.93 -22.52
CA ALA A 34 -25.47 -16.46 -22.29
C ALA A 34 -24.39 -15.49 -22.81
N ARG A 35 -24.62 -14.83 -23.95
CA ARG A 35 -23.71 -13.81 -24.50
C ARG A 35 -23.63 -12.56 -23.63
N TYR A 36 -24.76 -12.04 -23.15
CA TYR A 36 -24.78 -10.86 -22.27
C TYR A 36 -24.14 -11.15 -20.90
N SER A 37 -24.36 -12.35 -20.36
CA SER A 37 -23.70 -12.85 -19.15
C SER A 37 -22.18 -12.89 -19.33
N GLN A 38 -21.67 -13.53 -20.39
CA GLN A 38 -20.22 -13.59 -20.66
C GLN A 38 -19.58 -12.20 -20.83
N ARG A 39 -20.27 -11.27 -21.50
CA ARG A 39 -19.78 -9.88 -21.65
C ARG A 39 -19.73 -9.14 -20.34
N SER A 40 -20.78 -9.27 -19.52
CA SER A 40 -20.86 -8.62 -18.21
C SER A 40 -19.82 -9.20 -17.24
N PHE A 41 -19.55 -10.50 -17.33
CA PHE A 41 -18.45 -11.16 -16.64
C PHE A 41 -17.09 -10.56 -17.05
N GLY A 42 -16.84 -10.42 -18.35
CA GLY A 42 -15.60 -9.79 -18.83
C GLY A 42 -15.42 -8.35 -18.39
N VAL A 43 -16.51 -7.59 -18.24
CA VAL A 43 -16.50 -6.23 -17.65
C VAL A 43 -16.12 -6.29 -16.16
N ALA A 44 -16.71 -7.21 -15.40
CA ALA A 44 -16.43 -7.39 -13.98
C ALA A 44 -14.96 -7.79 -13.76
N GLU A 45 -14.46 -8.77 -14.51
CA GLU A 45 -13.06 -9.24 -14.44
C GLU A 45 -12.08 -8.13 -14.82
N GLY A 46 -12.34 -7.40 -15.91
CA GLY A 46 -11.51 -6.28 -16.33
C GLY A 46 -11.46 -5.17 -15.26
N ALA A 47 -12.59 -4.88 -14.62
CA ALA A 47 -12.65 -3.90 -13.54
C ALA A 47 -11.92 -4.37 -12.27
N ALA A 48 -12.05 -5.63 -11.86
CA ALA A 48 -11.32 -6.15 -10.70
C ALA A 48 -9.79 -6.14 -10.92
N ASN A 49 -9.33 -6.51 -12.13
CA ASN A 49 -7.92 -6.40 -12.50
C ASN A 49 -7.43 -4.94 -12.53
N TYR A 50 -8.29 -4.00 -12.95
CA TYR A 50 -7.97 -2.57 -12.92
C TYR A 50 -7.79 -2.05 -11.50
N VAL A 51 -8.65 -2.45 -10.56
CA VAL A 51 -8.53 -2.11 -9.13
C VAL A 51 -7.21 -2.62 -8.55
N ILE A 52 -6.77 -3.82 -8.92
CA ILE A 52 -5.46 -4.35 -8.51
C ILE A 52 -4.31 -3.54 -9.12
N GLY A 53 -4.41 -3.21 -10.42
CA GLY A 53 -3.38 -2.43 -11.12
C GLY A 53 -3.26 -0.98 -10.63
N HIS A 54 -4.34 -0.41 -10.10
CA HIS A 54 -4.42 0.97 -9.60
C HIS A 54 -4.74 1.00 -8.10
N TRP A 55 -4.21 0.02 -7.37
CA TRP A 55 -4.42 -0.07 -5.93
C TRP A 55 -3.86 1.17 -5.23
N ASP A 56 -4.71 1.86 -4.47
CA ASP A 56 -4.31 2.98 -3.60
C ASP A 56 -4.18 2.48 -2.15
N PRO A 57 -2.95 2.26 -1.64
CA PRO A 57 -2.74 1.79 -0.27
C PRO A 57 -3.30 2.74 0.77
N GLN A 58 -3.28 4.05 0.51
CA GLN A 58 -3.75 5.04 1.47
C GLN A 58 -5.27 4.98 1.62
N VAL A 59 -6.01 4.59 0.59
CA VAL A 59 -7.47 4.40 0.69
C VAL A 59 -7.80 3.01 1.23
N PHE A 60 -7.31 1.95 0.58
CA PHE A 60 -7.73 0.60 0.89
C PHE A 60 -7.09 0.04 2.16
N ASN A 61 -5.79 0.24 2.38
CA ASN A 61 -5.10 -0.36 3.52
C ASN A 61 -5.35 0.43 4.82
N SER A 62 -5.80 1.69 4.73
CA SER A 62 -6.21 2.49 5.89
C SER A 62 -7.63 2.21 6.36
N SER A 63 -8.46 1.56 5.53
CA SER A 63 -9.83 1.18 5.90
C SER A 63 -9.89 0.24 7.11
N GLY A 64 -11.02 0.30 7.82
CA GLY A 64 -11.33 -0.61 8.91
C GLY A 64 -11.44 -2.06 8.42
N ILE A 65 -11.24 -3.00 9.35
CA ILE A 65 -11.39 -4.44 9.05
C ILE A 65 -12.88 -4.78 8.99
N TYR A 66 -13.29 -5.56 8.00
CA TYR A 66 -14.64 -6.09 7.84
C TYR A 66 -15.12 -6.79 9.13
N PRO A 67 -16.38 -6.60 9.57
CA PRO A 67 -17.49 -5.95 8.87
C PRO A 67 -17.66 -4.45 9.17
N LEU A 68 -16.71 -3.82 9.86
CA LEU A 68 -16.86 -2.46 10.36
C LEU A 68 -16.76 -1.39 9.27
N ASP A 69 -16.06 -1.69 8.19
CA ASP A 69 -15.79 -0.73 7.12
C ASP A 69 -15.72 -1.42 5.74
N SER A 70 -15.93 -0.64 4.69
CA SER A 70 -15.82 -1.06 3.30
C SER A 70 -15.54 0.15 2.42
N VAL A 71 -14.69 -0.01 1.41
CA VAL A 71 -14.42 1.06 0.45
C VAL A 71 -15.26 0.83 -0.80
N LYS A 72 -16.13 1.77 -1.12
CA LYS A 72 -16.95 1.69 -2.34
C LYS A 72 -16.09 1.88 -3.59
N ILE A 73 -16.29 1.00 -4.56
CA ILE A 73 -15.88 1.17 -5.94
C ILE A 73 -17.15 1.60 -6.69
N PRO A 74 -17.32 2.84 -7.17
CA PRO A 74 -16.34 3.90 -7.42
C PRO A 74 -16.40 5.07 -6.42
N ASN A 75 -15.28 5.80 -6.30
CA ASN A 75 -15.06 6.89 -5.33
C ASN A 75 -16.02 8.10 -5.51
N VAL A 76 -16.86 8.12 -6.57
CA VAL A 76 -17.84 9.18 -6.84
C VAL A 76 -19.16 8.56 -7.36
N GLY A 77 -20.23 8.71 -6.57
CA GLY A 77 -21.63 8.88 -7.00
C GLY A 77 -22.41 7.82 -7.82
N SER A 78 -21.81 6.97 -8.66
CA SER A 78 -22.54 6.09 -9.60
C SER A 78 -21.64 5.08 -10.31
N ASP A 79 -22.19 4.01 -10.91
CA ASP A 79 -21.46 3.04 -11.74
C ASP A 79 -20.52 3.71 -12.76
N THR A 80 -19.23 3.34 -12.73
CA THR A 80 -18.19 3.92 -13.58
C THR A 80 -18.05 3.12 -14.88
N VAL A 81 -17.69 3.80 -15.96
CA VAL A 81 -17.37 3.17 -17.26
C VAL A 81 -16.18 2.23 -17.09
N SER A 82 -16.29 1.00 -17.60
CA SER A 82 -15.21 0.02 -17.54
C SER A 82 -13.96 0.54 -18.27
N PRO A 83 -12.74 0.17 -17.84
CA PRO A 83 -11.51 0.59 -18.53
C PRO A 83 -11.49 0.20 -20.02
N SER A 84 -12.12 -0.92 -20.36
CA SER A 84 -12.31 -1.40 -21.73
C SER A 84 -13.38 -0.63 -22.53
N HIS A 85 -14.12 0.28 -21.90
CA HIS A 85 -15.27 1.01 -22.48
C HIS A 85 -16.40 0.08 -23.00
N THR A 86 -16.44 -1.17 -22.55
CA THR A 86 -17.41 -2.17 -22.99
C THR A 86 -18.63 -2.27 -22.08
N GLY A 87 -18.63 -1.60 -20.92
CA GLY A 87 -19.72 -1.64 -19.96
C GLY A 87 -19.51 -0.70 -18.78
N ARG A 88 -20.19 -0.99 -17.67
CA ARG A 88 -20.11 -0.28 -16.38
C ARG A 88 -19.84 -1.25 -15.24
N TYR A 89 -19.23 -0.76 -14.17
CA TYR A 89 -18.99 -1.55 -12.98
C TYR A 89 -19.17 -0.73 -11.69
N ALA A 90 -19.51 -1.44 -10.62
CA ALA A 90 -19.56 -0.94 -9.24
C ALA A 90 -19.30 -2.10 -8.27
N GLY A 91 -18.97 -1.79 -7.02
CA GLY A 91 -18.55 -2.79 -6.07
C GLY A 91 -18.01 -2.22 -4.76
N TYR A 92 -17.33 -3.08 -4.01
CA TYR A 92 -16.70 -2.75 -2.74
C TYR A 92 -15.38 -3.50 -2.57
N VAL A 93 -14.44 -2.88 -1.86
CA VAL A 93 -13.28 -3.55 -1.29
C VAL A 93 -13.51 -3.71 0.19
N TYR A 94 -13.39 -4.95 0.67
CA TYR A 94 -13.42 -5.27 2.09
C TYR A 94 -12.03 -5.70 2.53
N ARG A 95 -11.52 -5.05 3.57
CA ARG A 95 -10.29 -5.47 4.24
C ARG A 95 -10.62 -6.60 5.21
N LEU A 96 -10.19 -7.82 4.92
CA LEU A 96 -10.51 -9.00 5.72
C LEU A 96 -9.57 -9.14 6.93
N ASN A 97 -8.31 -8.76 6.76
CA ASN A 97 -7.31 -8.60 7.81
C ASN A 97 -6.23 -7.63 7.33
N ASP A 98 -5.06 -7.59 7.98
CA ASP A 98 -4.02 -6.63 7.64
C ASP A 98 -3.49 -6.77 6.20
N GLU A 99 -3.49 -7.98 5.64
CA GLU A 99 -2.90 -8.25 4.32
C GLU A 99 -3.89 -8.78 3.28
N GLN A 100 -5.09 -9.23 3.66
CA GLN A 100 -6.06 -9.88 2.78
C GLN A 100 -7.27 -8.99 2.51
N TYR A 101 -7.69 -8.96 1.26
CA TYR A 101 -8.78 -8.12 0.77
C TYR A 101 -9.73 -8.94 -0.10
N LEU A 102 -11.02 -8.66 0.03
CA LEU A 102 -12.05 -9.13 -0.89
C LEU A 102 -12.47 -7.96 -1.79
N ILE A 103 -12.20 -8.09 -3.07
CA ILE A 103 -12.64 -7.18 -4.12
C ILE A 103 -13.93 -7.77 -4.70
N ASP A 104 -15.03 -7.11 -4.42
CA ASP A 104 -16.37 -7.52 -4.84
C ASP A 104 -16.86 -6.54 -5.91
N ILE A 105 -16.98 -7.02 -7.15
CA ILE A 105 -17.29 -6.19 -8.32
C ILE A 105 -18.48 -6.77 -9.06
N THR A 106 -19.46 -5.93 -9.37
CA THR A 106 -20.54 -6.21 -10.30
C THR A 106 -20.28 -5.48 -11.62
N GLY A 107 -20.22 -6.22 -12.73
CA GLY A 107 -20.10 -5.70 -14.08
C GLY A 107 -21.41 -5.82 -14.85
N GLN A 108 -21.66 -4.85 -15.73
CA GLN A 108 -22.79 -4.81 -16.64
C GLN A 108 -22.31 -4.36 -18.02
N ASP A 109 -22.62 -5.11 -19.08
CA ASP A 109 -22.22 -4.71 -20.43
C ASP A 109 -22.97 -3.46 -20.94
N SER A 110 -22.40 -2.76 -21.91
CA SER A 110 -22.93 -1.50 -22.45
C SER A 110 -24.32 -1.66 -23.06
N THR A 111 -24.60 -2.81 -23.69
CA THR A 111 -25.91 -3.15 -24.24
C THR A 111 -26.96 -3.33 -23.15
N SER A 112 -26.58 -3.92 -22.02
CA SER A 112 -27.45 -4.12 -20.86
C SER A 112 -27.60 -2.85 -20.03
N ALA A 113 -26.58 -2.01 -20.00
CA ALA A 113 -26.59 -0.72 -19.30
C ALA A 113 -27.48 0.32 -19.99
N THR A 114 -27.67 0.19 -21.31
CA THR A 114 -28.50 1.10 -22.13
C THR A 114 -29.83 0.48 -22.58
N ALA A 115 -30.15 -0.72 -22.07
CA ALA A 115 -31.34 -1.45 -22.48
C ALA A 115 -32.63 -0.70 -22.09
N GLY A 116 -33.30 -0.12 -23.08
CA GLY A 116 -34.68 0.36 -22.94
C GLY A 116 -35.70 -0.79 -22.89
N GLY A 117 -36.98 -0.47 -22.67
CA GLY A 117 -38.05 -1.45 -22.43
C GLY A 117 -38.26 -2.54 -23.51
N ALA A 118 -37.74 -2.38 -24.72
CA ALA A 118 -37.78 -3.40 -25.77
C ALA A 118 -36.63 -4.44 -25.66
N LEU A 119 -35.46 -4.01 -25.17
CA LEU A 119 -34.28 -4.86 -24.97
C LEU A 119 -34.33 -5.60 -23.62
N THR A 120 -34.92 -4.99 -22.59
CA THR A 120 -35.15 -5.65 -21.30
C THR A 120 -36.08 -6.86 -21.43
N ARG A 121 -37.11 -6.76 -22.27
CA ARG A 121 -38.02 -7.89 -22.61
C ARG A 121 -37.34 -9.02 -23.40
N ARG A 122 -36.14 -8.79 -23.93
CA ARG A 122 -35.30 -9.79 -24.62
C ARG A 122 -34.14 -10.31 -23.76
N GLY A 123 -34.04 -9.91 -22.48
CA GLY A 123 -33.02 -10.40 -21.56
C GLY A 123 -31.71 -9.61 -21.54
N ALA A 124 -31.68 -8.41 -22.11
CA ALA A 124 -30.50 -7.52 -22.08
C ALA A 124 -30.34 -6.80 -20.73
N THR A 125 -30.36 -7.52 -19.61
CA THR A 125 -30.12 -6.95 -18.26
C THR A 125 -29.11 -7.80 -17.48
N ALA A 126 -28.19 -8.45 -18.18
CA ALA A 126 -27.21 -9.30 -17.54
C ALA A 126 -26.31 -8.46 -16.61
N ARG A 127 -26.14 -8.94 -15.39
CA ARG A 127 -25.21 -8.42 -14.40
C ARG A 127 -24.45 -9.60 -13.85
N GLU A 128 -23.15 -9.46 -13.78
CA GLU A 128 -22.29 -10.51 -13.23
C GLU A 128 -21.48 -9.94 -12.10
N ARG A 129 -21.57 -10.60 -10.95
CA ARG A 129 -20.81 -10.24 -9.75
C ARG A 129 -19.67 -11.21 -9.59
N ILE A 130 -18.51 -10.70 -9.24
CA ILE A 130 -17.33 -11.50 -8.94
C ILE A 130 -16.77 -11.10 -7.59
N GLY A 131 -16.36 -12.09 -6.80
CA GLY A 131 -15.56 -11.90 -5.61
C GLY A 131 -14.15 -12.34 -5.89
N LEU A 132 -13.18 -11.46 -5.69
CA LEU A 132 -11.76 -11.70 -5.92
C LEU A 132 -10.98 -11.46 -4.61
N LEU A 133 -10.34 -12.51 -4.11
CA LEU A 133 -9.40 -12.44 -3.00
C LEU A 133 -8.03 -11.98 -3.51
N ALA A 134 -7.53 -10.92 -2.90
CA ALA A 134 -6.21 -10.37 -3.12
C ALA A 134 -5.44 -10.30 -1.81
N ARG A 135 -4.11 -10.35 -1.90
CA ARG A 135 -3.23 -10.21 -0.73
C ARG A 135 -2.14 -9.17 -1.01
N ILE A 136 -1.78 -8.37 -0.02
CA ILE A 136 -0.58 -7.54 -0.07
C ILE A 136 0.64 -8.44 -0.27
N LYS A 137 1.50 -8.06 -1.22
CA LYS A 137 2.84 -8.64 -1.34
C LYS A 137 3.79 -7.69 -0.61
N PRO A 138 4.12 -7.94 0.68
CA PRO A 138 4.94 -7.02 1.45
C PRO A 138 6.34 -6.90 0.82
N LEU A 139 6.92 -5.72 0.95
CA LEU A 139 8.28 -5.45 0.51
C LEU A 139 9.24 -6.31 1.33
N LYS A 140 10.04 -7.16 0.66
CA LYS A 140 11.05 -7.97 1.34
C LYS A 140 12.33 -7.14 1.50
N MET A 141 12.50 -6.55 2.68
CA MET A 141 13.73 -5.85 3.06
C MET A 141 14.59 -6.73 3.97
N ASP A 142 15.90 -6.76 3.73
CA ASP A 142 16.85 -7.52 4.57
C ASP A 142 17.26 -6.69 5.79
N ILE A 143 16.31 -6.48 6.71
CA ILE A 143 16.51 -5.71 7.94
C ILE A 143 17.13 -6.63 8.99
N ARG A 144 18.43 -6.46 9.23
CA ARG A 144 19.20 -7.22 10.24
C ARG A 144 19.81 -6.34 11.32
N ALA A 145 19.59 -5.03 11.24
CA ALA A 145 20.06 -4.05 12.20
C ALA A 145 19.11 -2.85 12.29
N SER A 146 19.25 -2.06 13.35
CA SER A 146 18.58 -0.76 13.48
C SER A 146 19.08 0.21 12.40
N LEU A 147 20.41 0.29 12.25
CA LEU A 147 21.09 1.02 11.19
C LEU A 147 21.84 0.07 10.27
N THR A 148 21.61 0.17 8.96
CA THR A 148 22.45 -0.46 7.93
C THR A 148 23.19 0.63 7.14
N SER A 149 24.52 0.62 7.15
CA SER A 149 25.37 1.61 6.49
C SER A 149 26.23 0.96 5.39
N GLY A 150 26.40 1.64 4.26
CA GLY A 150 27.28 1.17 3.18
C GLY A 150 28.72 1.68 3.32
N ARG A 151 28.93 2.77 4.05
CA ARG A 151 30.25 3.32 4.38
C ARG A 151 30.44 3.47 5.90
N GLY A 152 31.49 4.19 6.30
CA GLY A 152 31.91 4.33 7.69
C GLY A 152 30.94 5.20 8.49
N ASP A 153 30.79 4.87 9.77
CA ASP A 153 29.87 5.53 10.67
C ASP A 153 30.63 6.25 11.79
N ALA A 154 30.16 7.44 12.13
CA ALA A 154 30.70 8.25 13.22
C ALA A 154 29.58 8.62 14.19
N LEU A 155 29.69 8.12 15.42
CA LEU A 155 28.83 8.47 16.53
C LEU A 155 29.59 9.37 17.50
N SER A 156 28.93 10.42 17.98
CA SER A 156 29.51 11.34 18.97
C SER A 156 28.48 11.82 19.99
N GLY A 157 28.94 12.44 21.08
CA GLY A 157 28.07 12.98 22.12
C GLY A 157 27.32 11.90 22.90
N ASN A 158 25.99 12.01 23.00
CA ASN A 158 25.09 11.09 23.70
C ASN A 158 24.19 10.30 22.71
N ALA A 159 24.67 10.08 21.48
CA ALA A 159 23.96 9.31 20.47
C ALA A 159 23.74 7.85 20.89
N SER A 160 22.58 7.27 20.58
CA SER A 160 22.30 5.86 20.85
C SER A 160 21.75 5.13 19.64
N ILE A 161 22.35 4.01 19.27
CA ILE A 161 21.80 3.10 18.26
C ILE A 161 21.44 1.80 18.95
N ASP A 162 20.17 1.41 18.88
CA ASP A 162 19.66 0.21 19.53
C ASP A 162 19.01 -0.76 18.53
N GLY A 163 19.55 -1.97 18.43
CA GLY A 163 19.02 -3.09 17.66
C GLY A 163 18.02 -3.98 18.40
N TYR A 164 17.74 -3.75 19.68
CA TYR A 164 16.64 -4.41 20.38
C TYR A 164 15.30 -3.87 19.87
N ASP A 165 14.30 -4.75 19.74
CA ASP A 165 12.98 -4.33 19.27
C ASP A 165 12.28 -3.50 20.34
N GLN A 166 11.98 -2.25 19.98
CA GLN A 166 11.27 -1.31 20.83
C GLN A 166 9.91 -0.98 20.19
N VAL A 167 8.89 -0.87 21.03
CA VAL A 167 7.58 -0.39 20.61
C VAL A 167 7.52 1.12 20.83
N PRO A 168 7.20 1.92 19.80
CA PRO A 168 7.06 3.36 19.97
C PRO A 168 5.98 3.68 21.01
N THR A 169 6.21 4.73 21.79
CA THR A 169 5.27 5.15 22.84
C THR A 169 3.89 5.40 22.24
N GLY A 170 2.83 4.91 22.90
CA GLY A 170 1.45 5.03 22.43
C GLY A 170 0.99 3.94 21.44
N TRP A 171 1.89 3.12 20.90
CA TRP A 171 1.54 2.06 19.95
C TRP A 171 1.09 0.78 20.66
N THR A 172 -0.19 0.68 20.98
CA THR A 172 -0.76 -0.45 21.75
C THR A 172 -1.16 -1.66 20.89
N THR A 173 -1.16 -1.54 19.57
CA THR A 173 -1.60 -2.62 18.63
C THR A 173 -0.44 -3.46 18.09
N CYS A 174 0.74 -3.34 18.70
CA CYS A 174 1.93 -4.07 18.28
C CYS A 174 1.88 -5.53 18.75
N GLY A 175 2.37 -6.44 17.91
CA GLY A 175 2.60 -7.84 18.28
C GLY A 175 3.77 -8.00 19.27
N PRO A 176 4.12 -9.25 19.63
CA PRO A 176 5.25 -9.51 20.51
C PRO A 176 6.57 -9.00 19.90
N LEU A 177 7.45 -8.54 20.79
CA LEU A 177 8.80 -8.08 20.44
C LEU A 177 9.57 -9.16 19.67
N ASP A 178 10.35 -8.72 18.69
CA ASP A 178 11.22 -9.55 17.88
C ASP A 178 12.49 -9.98 18.62
N SER A 179 13.23 -10.92 18.02
CA SER A 179 14.60 -11.18 18.43
C SER A 179 15.49 -9.96 18.19
N ALA A 180 16.43 -9.75 19.11
CA ALA A 180 17.44 -8.71 19.02
C ALA A 180 18.15 -8.75 17.65
N LYS A 181 18.23 -7.60 17.00
CA LYS A 181 18.99 -7.37 15.79
C LYS A 181 20.34 -6.73 16.14
N ALA A 182 21.19 -6.56 15.13
CA ALA A 182 22.39 -5.78 15.33
C ALA A 182 22.07 -4.29 15.56
N GLY A 183 22.93 -3.57 16.28
CA GLY A 183 22.80 -2.12 16.37
C GLY A 183 23.08 -1.51 14.99
N ILE A 184 24.30 -1.78 14.49
CA ILE A 184 24.78 -1.34 13.19
C ILE A 184 25.14 -2.56 12.34
N ARG A 185 24.74 -2.58 11.07
CA ARG A 185 25.23 -3.49 10.04
C ARG A 185 25.98 -2.70 8.99
N THR A 186 27.23 -3.04 8.74
CA THR A 186 28.09 -2.33 7.79
C THR A 186 28.93 -3.31 6.98
N ASP A 187 29.54 -2.83 5.89
CA ASP A 187 30.51 -3.64 5.14
C ASP A 187 31.74 -3.97 6.00
N THR A 188 32.38 -5.09 5.69
CA THR A 188 33.57 -5.61 6.37
C THR A 188 34.78 -4.68 6.35
N SER A 189 34.85 -3.74 5.39
CA SER A 189 35.97 -2.82 5.26
C SER A 189 35.77 -1.49 6.00
N MET A 190 34.58 -1.23 6.55
CA MET A 190 34.19 0.07 7.06
C MET A 190 34.35 0.16 8.58
N ALA A 191 34.90 1.29 9.04
CA ALA A 191 35.07 1.58 10.46
C ALA A 191 33.79 2.20 11.04
N VAL A 192 33.42 1.74 12.24
CA VAL A 192 32.44 2.39 13.11
C VAL A 192 33.21 3.05 14.25
N SER A 193 33.11 4.36 14.36
CA SER A 193 33.71 5.13 15.43
C SER A 193 32.64 5.65 16.38
N ALA A 194 32.80 5.42 17.67
CA ALA A 194 31.93 5.97 18.71
C ALA A 194 32.80 6.77 19.69
N GLY A 195 32.53 8.07 19.79
CA GLY A 195 33.20 8.99 20.70
C GLY A 195 32.25 9.56 21.75
N GLY A 196 32.80 10.01 22.89
CA GLY A 196 31.98 10.56 23.99
C GLY A 196 31.24 9.46 24.76
N ALA A 197 29.95 9.67 25.01
CA ALA A 197 29.06 8.74 25.71
C ALA A 197 28.09 8.02 24.74
N ALA A 198 28.45 7.96 23.45
CA ALA A 198 27.64 7.28 22.45
C ALA A 198 27.56 5.77 22.71
N THR A 199 26.38 5.17 22.51
CA THR A 199 26.14 3.74 22.75
C THR A 199 25.64 3.04 21.50
N VAL A 200 26.14 1.84 21.26
CA VAL A 200 25.63 0.92 20.24
C VAL A 200 25.21 -0.36 20.94
N MET A 201 23.92 -0.66 20.89
CA MET A 201 23.27 -1.80 21.53
C MET A 201 22.66 -2.71 20.46
N GLY A 202 22.68 -4.01 20.72
CA GLY A 202 22.20 -5.03 19.79
C GLY A 202 22.97 -6.32 19.93
N SER A 203 22.53 -7.35 19.22
CA SER A 203 23.17 -8.67 19.21
C SER A 203 23.51 -9.09 17.77
N PRO A 204 24.74 -8.87 17.29
CA PRO A 204 25.86 -8.14 17.92
C PRO A 204 25.68 -6.60 17.86
N PRO A 205 26.40 -5.80 18.66
CA PRO A 205 26.33 -4.33 18.56
C PRO A 205 26.69 -3.81 17.16
N VAL A 206 27.77 -4.31 16.58
CA VAL A 206 28.18 -4.05 15.20
C VAL A 206 28.33 -5.37 14.46
N MET A 207 27.66 -5.49 13.31
CA MET A 207 27.72 -6.61 12.40
C MET A 207 28.45 -6.20 11.12
N HIS A 208 29.63 -6.77 10.91
CA HIS A 208 30.33 -6.66 9.63
C HIS A 208 29.81 -7.73 8.67
N ASP A 209 29.16 -7.33 7.59
CA ASP A 209 28.52 -8.25 6.63
C ASP A 209 29.01 -7.96 5.20
N PRO A 210 29.72 -8.90 4.55
CA PRO A 210 30.25 -8.73 3.19
C PRO A 210 29.15 -8.67 2.12
N ASN A 211 27.90 -8.96 2.47
CA ASN A 211 26.76 -8.86 1.55
C ASN A 211 26.15 -7.45 1.51
N VAL A 212 26.63 -6.52 2.34
CA VAL A 212 26.25 -5.11 2.25
C VAL A 212 26.91 -4.53 1.00
N THR A 213 26.10 -4.32 -0.04
CA THR A 213 26.53 -3.82 -1.34
C THR A 213 25.56 -2.75 -1.81
N ASP A 214 25.81 -2.11 -2.95
CA ASP A 214 24.86 -1.16 -3.56
C ASP A 214 23.46 -1.76 -3.78
N SER A 215 23.37 -3.08 -3.94
CA SER A 215 22.10 -3.79 -4.08
C SER A 215 21.25 -3.76 -2.81
N THR A 216 21.88 -3.75 -1.62
CA THR A 216 21.22 -3.62 -0.30
C THR A 216 20.37 -2.35 -0.21
N PHE A 217 20.80 -1.29 -0.90
CA PHE A 217 20.14 0.03 -0.91
C PHE A 217 19.35 0.31 -2.18
N SER A 218 19.26 -0.65 -3.12
CA SER A 218 18.58 -0.45 -4.41
C SER A 218 17.60 -1.56 -4.80
N ARG A 219 17.60 -2.70 -4.09
CA ARG A 219 16.75 -3.87 -4.36
C ARG A 219 16.16 -4.43 -3.08
N TYR A 220 14.84 -4.61 -3.06
CA TYR A 220 14.06 -5.07 -1.91
C TYR A 220 13.18 -6.26 -2.35
N GLY A 221 13.82 -7.41 -2.52
CA GLY A 221 13.22 -8.56 -3.19
C GLY A 221 13.03 -8.28 -4.68
N ASP A 222 11.78 -8.33 -5.15
CA ASP A 222 11.43 -8.11 -6.57
C ASP A 222 11.25 -6.62 -6.92
N VAL A 223 11.37 -5.72 -5.95
CA VAL A 223 11.12 -4.28 -6.12
C VAL A 223 12.43 -3.50 -6.06
N SER A 224 12.71 -2.66 -7.06
CA SER A 224 13.84 -1.71 -7.01
C SER A 224 13.49 -0.42 -6.27
N TYR A 225 14.52 0.31 -5.85
CA TYR A 225 14.38 1.69 -5.36
C TYR A 225 13.60 2.57 -6.34
N SER A 226 13.90 2.50 -7.64
CA SER A 226 13.16 3.26 -8.66
C SER A 226 11.68 2.88 -8.76
N GLN A 227 11.34 1.61 -8.53
CA GLN A 227 9.95 1.15 -8.48
C GLN A 227 9.23 1.60 -7.20
N LEU A 228 9.95 1.73 -6.07
CA LEU A 228 9.40 2.36 -4.87
C LEU A 228 9.19 3.86 -5.05
N VAL A 229 10.14 4.56 -5.68
CA VAL A 229 9.99 5.96 -6.07
C VAL A 229 8.78 6.16 -6.97
N GLY A 230 8.55 5.28 -7.94
CA GLY A 230 7.35 5.32 -8.78
C GLY A 230 6.03 5.07 -8.04
N ARG A 231 6.08 4.61 -6.79
CA ARG A 231 4.92 4.41 -5.89
C ARG A 231 4.82 5.49 -4.80
N SER A 232 5.71 6.48 -4.81
CA SER A 232 5.70 7.57 -3.85
C SER A 232 4.36 8.31 -3.86
N THR A 233 3.80 8.54 -2.67
CA THR A 233 2.57 9.32 -2.51
C THR A 233 2.90 10.81 -2.44
N ILE A 234 4.07 11.15 -1.90
CA ILE A 234 4.58 12.51 -1.76
C ILE A 234 5.93 12.57 -2.48
N ASN A 235 6.05 13.50 -3.43
CA ASN A 235 7.29 13.78 -4.16
C ASN A 235 7.72 15.21 -3.87
N LEU A 236 8.94 15.37 -3.38
CA LEU A 236 9.52 16.64 -2.99
C LEU A 236 10.82 16.85 -3.77
N PRO A 237 11.08 18.07 -4.28
CA PRO A 237 12.36 18.39 -4.90
C PRO A 237 13.49 18.32 -3.86
N GLY A 238 14.73 18.13 -4.32
CA GLY A 238 15.92 18.23 -3.47
C GLY A 238 16.29 19.68 -3.13
N GLY A 239 17.26 19.84 -2.22
CA GLY A 239 17.72 21.12 -1.70
C GLY A 239 16.74 21.81 -0.75
N GLN A 240 15.76 21.06 -0.23
CA GLN A 240 14.70 21.62 0.62
C GLN A 240 15.16 21.72 2.07
N ASN A 241 14.76 22.82 2.72
CA ASN A 241 14.86 22.98 4.16
C ASN A 241 13.45 23.05 4.74
N PHE A 242 13.04 21.98 5.42
CA PHE A 242 11.74 21.89 6.05
C PHE A 242 11.82 22.39 7.50
N SER A 243 11.76 23.71 7.66
CA SER A 243 11.71 24.35 8.97
C SER A 243 10.28 24.29 9.55
N SER A 244 10.08 23.45 10.57
CA SER A 244 8.91 23.27 11.44
C SER A 244 7.57 22.89 10.84
N ASN A 245 7.48 22.67 9.52
CA ASN A 245 6.18 22.54 8.84
C ASN A 245 5.76 21.10 8.54
N ILE A 246 6.53 20.11 8.96
CA ILE A 246 6.22 18.69 8.78
C ILE A 246 5.52 18.17 10.04
N GLY A 247 4.29 17.69 9.87
CA GLY A 247 3.48 17.09 10.93
C GLY A 247 2.06 16.81 10.44
N PRO A 248 1.20 16.23 11.29
CA PRO A 248 -0.16 15.88 10.91
C PRO A 248 -1.01 17.12 10.61
N VAL A 249 -1.76 17.07 9.51
CA VAL A 249 -2.68 18.15 9.11
C VAL A 249 -4.08 17.59 8.95
N LEU A 250 -5.07 18.30 9.51
CA LEU A 250 -6.49 17.97 9.39
C LEU A 250 -7.16 18.95 8.43
N ASN A 251 -8.16 18.46 7.69
CA ASN A 251 -9.02 19.30 6.86
C ASN A 251 -10.12 19.96 7.71
N GLY A 252 -10.96 20.80 7.09
CA GLY A 252 -12.07 21.48 7.77
C GLY A 252 -13.13 20.56 8.41
N ALA A 253 -13.13 19.26 8.09
CA ALA A 253 -14.01 18.26 8.68
C ALA A 253 -13.33 17.43 9.81
N GLY A 254 -12.10 17.76 10.19
CA GLY A 254 -11.34 17.04 11.22
C GLY A 254 -10.78 15.68 10.75
N VAL A 255 -10.78 15.41 9.45
CA VAL A 255 -10.19 14.20 8.84
C VAL A 255 -8.76 14.50 8.39
N CYS A 256 -7.89 13.50 8.41
CA CYS A 256 -6.51 13.65 7.93
C CYS A 256 -6.46 14.18 6.50
N ASP A 257 -5.82 15.33 6.28
CA ASP A 257 -5.71 15.96 4.98
C ASP A 257 -4.52 15.42 4.20
N ARG A 258 -4.80 14.47 3.31
CA ARG A 258 -3.79 13.80 2.47
C ARG A 258 -3.37 14.62 1.26
N THR A 259 -3.96 15.79 1.03
CA THR A 259 -3.62 16.68 -0.09
C THR A 259 -2.46 17.62 0.25
N VAL A 260 -2.18 17.80 1.55
CA VAL A 260 -1.10 18.65 2.04
C VAL A 260 0.23 17.88 2.00
N VAL A 261 1.17 18.37 1.19
CA VAL A 261 2.48 17.71 0.96
C VAL A 261 3.37 17.62 2.20
N THR A 262 3.11 18.45 3.22
CA THR A 262 3.84 18.43 4.50
C THR A 262 3.15 17.58 5.57
N ASN A 263 1.99 16.99 5.26
CA ASN A 263 1.35 16.02 6.14
C ASN A 263 2.01 14.66 5.96
N TRP A 264 2.82 14.24 6.92
CA TRP A 264 3.52 12.94 6.86
C TRP A 264 2.96 11.93 7.86
N GLY A 265 1.74 12.15 8.36
CA GLY A 265 1.08 11.29 9.34
C GLY A 265 1.36 11.69 10.80
N ASP A 266 0.81 10.90 11.73
CA ASP A 266 0.90 11.13 13.18
C ASP A 266 1.39 9.86 13.90
N GLY A 267 2.70 9.72 14.03
CA GLY A 267 3.30 8.56 14.67
C GLY A 267 3.32 8.64 16.20
N GLU A 268 3.33 9.85 16.77
CA GLU A 268 3.21 10.06 18.21
C GLU A 268 1.80 9.76 18.72
N ASN A 269 0.77 10.05 17.92
CA ASN A 269 -0.63 9.81 18.28
C ASN A 269 -1.30 8.83 17.29
N PRO A 270 -1.05 7.51 17.41
CA PRO A 270 -1.55 6.52 16.45
C PRO A 270 -3.08 6.39 16.42
N THR A 271 -3.78 6.92 17.42
CA THR A 271 -5.25 6.96 17.49
C THR A 271 -5.86 8.23 16.89
N ALA A 272 -5.04 9.24 16.57
CA ALA A 272 -5.48 10.47 15.92
C ALA A 272 -5.89 10.23 14.46
N PRO A 273 -6.62 11.16 13.81
CA PRO A 273 -7.09 10.96 12.43
C PRO A 273 -5.98 10.67 11.41
N CYS A 274 -4.76 11.20 11.63
CA CYS A 274 -3.59 10.94 10.79
C CYS A 274 -2.73 9.76 11.27
N GLY A 275 -3.10 9.09 12.36
CA GLY A 275 -2.34 7.96 12.91
C GLY A 275 -2.30 6.74 12.00
N SER A 276 -3.25 6.61 11.07
CA SER A 276 -3.28 5.55 10.05
C SER A 276 -2.71 5.96 8.69
N TYR A 277 -2.20 7.20 8.55
CA TYR A 277 -1.65 7.73 7.30
C TYR A 277 -0.15 7.51 7.23
N PHE A 278 0.30 6.60 6.37
CA PHE A 278 1.70 6.20 6.21
C PHE A 278 2.12 6.40 4.75
N PRO A 279 2.46 7.63 4.33
CA PRO A 279 2.87 7.89 2.95
C PRO A 279 4.24 7.25 2.62
N ILE A 280 4.48 7.04 1.32
CA ILE A 280 5.84 6.93 0.79
C ILE A 280 6.27 8.35 0.41
N VAL A 281 7.24 8.91 1.13
CA VAL A 281 7.80 10.25 0.90
C VAL A 281 9.11 10.09 0.12
N HIS A 282 9.19 10.70 -1.06
CA HIS A 282 10.41 10.75 -1.87
C HIS A 282 10.96 12.17 -1.95
N ILE A 283 12.23 12.34 -1.65
CA ILE A 283 12.98 13.60 -1.76
C ILE A 283 14.05 13.43 -2.84
N GLN A 284 13.94 14.23 -3.90
CA GLN A 284 14.80 14.20 -5.09
C GLN A 284 16.12 14.96 -4.90
N GLY A 285 16.89 14.59 -3.88
CA GLY A 285 18.22 15.13 -3.59
C GLY A 285 18.44 15.32 -2.09
N ASP A 286 19.25 16.31 -1.73
CA ASP A 286 19.55 16.63 -0.34
C ASP A 286 18.34 17.25 0.37
N ALA A 287 18.19 17.01 1.67
CA ALA A 287 17.19 17.69 2.50
C ALA A 287 17.68 17.95 3.91
N THR A 288 17.27 19.08 4.44
CA THR A 288 17.36 19.40 5.87
C THR A 288 15.96 19.38 6.45
N ILE A 289 15.75 18.61 7.51
CA ILE A 289 14.46 18.50 8.20
C ILE A 289 14.63 18.99 9.62
N ASN A 290 13.84 20.00 9.96
CA ASN A 290 13.69 20.51 11.32
C ASN A 290 12.19 20.54 11.65
N GLY A 291 11.54 19.37 11.56
CA GLY A 291 10.10 19.20 11.71
C GLY A 291 9.70 18.63 13.08
N VAL A 292 8.42 18.27 13.21
CA VAL A 292 7.91 17.61 14.42
C VAL A 292 8.00 16.09 14.27
N GLN A 293 7.26 15.52 13.32
CA GLN A 293 7.17 14.07 13.17
C GLN A 293 6.68 13.63 11.78
N GLY A 294 6.91 12.37 11.44
CA GLY A 294 6.31 11.71 10.28
C GLY A 294 6.40 10.18 10.36
N GLN A 295 5.69 9.48 9.49
CA GLN A 295 5.68 8.02 9.47
C GLN A 295 5.52 7.44 8.05
N GLY A 296 5.89 6.18 7.87
CA GLY A 296 5.79 5.48 6.59
C GLY A 296 7.15 5.08 6.02
N VAL A 297 7.32 5.28 4.71
CA VAL A 297 8.59 5.00 4.02
C VAL A 297 9.20 6.30 3.51
N LEU A 298 10.38 6.66 4.02
CA LEU A 298 11.14 7.83 3.60
C LEU A 298 12.25 7.42 2.64
N LEU A 299 12.23 7.98 1.43
CA LEU A 299 13.21 7.76 0.37
C LEU A 299 13.92 9.09 0.09
N VAL A 300 15.25 9.12 0.22
CA VAL A 300 16.06 10.32 -0.05
C VAL A 300 17.16 9.97 -1.05
N ASP A 301 17.18 10.67 -2.20
CA ASP A 301 18.19 10.45 -3.24
C ASP A 301 19.58 11.01 -2.86
N GLY A 302 19.61 12.03 -1.98
CA GLY A 302 20.82 12.69 -1.53
C GLY A 302 21.09 12.52 -0.03
N THR A 303 21.70 13.54 0.57
CA THR A 303 22.04 13.64 1.98
C THR A 303 20.84 14.11 2.79
N LEU A 304 20.55 13.43 3.89
CA LEU A 304 19.51 13.79 4.85
C LEU A 304 20.16 14.39 6.10
N ASP A 305 19.84 15.63 6.43
CA ASP A 305 20.24 16.31 7.66
C ASP A 305 19.03 16.53 8.58
N ILE A 306 18.97 15.80 9.69
CA ILE A 306 17.94 15.93 10.71
C ILE A 306 18.44 16.86 11.83
N GLN A 307 17.62 17.85 12.13
CA GLN A 307 17.86 18.84 13.17
C GLN A 307 16.69 18.88 14.15
N GLY A 308 16.96 19.25 15.40
CA GLY A 308 15.92 19.46 16.41
C GLY A 308 15.37 18.15 16.99
N GLY A 309 14.05 18.06 17.15
CA GLY A 309 13.36 16.93 17.79
C GLY A 309 12.58 16.03 16.83
N PHE A 310 12.87 16.09 15.52
CA PHE A 310 12.08 15.37 14.51
C PHE A 310 12.11 13.85 14.71
N GLN A 311 10.93 13.23 14.73
CA GLN A 311 10.77 11.78 14.85
C GLN A 311 10.21 11.14 13.58
N TRP A 312 10.81 10.04 13.14
CA TRP A 312 10.29 9.23 12.03
C TRP A 312 9.90 7.82 12.49
N PHE A 313 8.70 7.37 12.14
CA PHE A 313 8.19 6.03 12.46
C PHE A 313 8.01 5.19 11.20
N GLY A 314 8.92 4.24 10.95
CA GLY A 314 8.84 3.31 9.83
C GLY A 314 10.20 3.03 9.22
N VAL A 315 10.28 3.14 7.90
CA VAL A 315 11.47 2.74 7.14
C VAL A 315 12.09 3.98 6.51
N THR A 316 13.39 4.15 6.67
CA THR A 316 14.15 5.25 6.08
C THR A 316 15.25 4.71 5.19
N ILE A 317 15.31 5.20 3.95
CA ILE A 317 16.30 4.82 2.95
C ILE A 317 16.94 6.09 2.38
N VAL A 318 18.22 6.27 2.68
CA VAL A 318 19.02 7.42 2.24
C VAL A 318 20.12 6.93 1.31
N ARG A 319 20.18 7.49 0.10
CA ARG A 319 21.19 7.14 -0.92
C ARG A 319 22.49 7.92 -0.74
N GLY A 320 22.44 9.10 -0.12
CA GLY A 320 23.62 9.85 0.34
C GLY A 320 23.97 9.54 1.79
N SER A 321 24.41 10.57 2.53
CA SER A 321 24.72 10.46 3.96
C SER A 321 23.54 10.80 4.85
N LEU A 322 23.51 10.25 6.06
CA LEU A 322 22.58 10.67 7.12
C LEU A 322 23.36 11.47 8.16
N LYS A 323 22.91 12.68 8.45
CA LYS A 323 23.39 13.52 9.54
C LYS A 323 22.24 13.73 10.52
N THR A 324 22.49 13.52 11.80
CA THR A 324 21.52 13.86 12.84
C THR A 324 22.22 14.62 13.95
N SER A 325 21.68 15.79 14.25
CA SER A 325 22.11 16.62 15.37
C SER A 325 20.98 16.65 16.39
N GLY A 326 21.20 16.01 17.54
CA GLY A 326 20.23 15.98 18.62
C GLY A 326 20.00 17.39 19.17
N GLY A 327 18.75 17.83 19.22
CA GLY A 327 18.36 19.07 19.87
C GLY A 327 17.07 18.87 20.67
N GLY A 328 17.16 18.99 22.00
CA GLY A 328 15.99 18.90 22.90
C GLY A 328 15.90 17.60 23.71
N SER A 329 14.77 17.43 24.40
CA SER A 329 14.49 16.33 25.32
C SER A 329 13.79 15.13 24.68
N THR A 330 13.74 15.05 23.35
CA THR A 330 12.99 14.01 22.63
C THR A 330 13.79 12.71 22.58
N ASP A 331 13.12 11.60 22.91
CA ASP A 331 13.78 10.32 23.20
C ASP A 331 14.31 9.57 21.97
N ALA A 332 13.84 9.85 20.76
CA ALA A 332 14.41 9.25 19.53
C ALA A 332 14.07 10.00 18.25
N HIS A 333 14.95 9.91 17.25
CA HIS A 333 14.74 10.50 15.92
C HIS A 333 14.21 9.51 14.90
N PHE A 334 14.53 8.22 15.06
CA PHE A 334 14.10 7.17 14.15
C PHE A 334 13.62 5.94 14.92
N TRP A 335 12.40 5.51 14.63
CA TRP A 335 11.77 4.29 15.12
C TRP A 335 11.51 3.37 13.93
N GLY A 336 12.24 2.26 13.83
CA GLY A 336 12.04 1.27 12.77
C GLY A 336 13.35 0.80 12.14
N ALA A 337 13.53 0.96 10.84
CA ALA A 337 14.77 0.56 10.16
C ALA A 337 15.33 1.69 9.31
N THR A 338 16.61 1.98 9.50
CA THR A 338 17.33 3.03 8.75
C THR A 338 18.41 2.40 7.89
N MET A 339 18.38 2.69 6.58
CA MET A 339 19.37 2.23 5.61
C MET A 339 20.01 3.44 4.93
N VAL A 340 21.33 3.53 5.00
CA VAL A 340 22.11 4.64 4.43
C VAL A 340 23.21 4.08 3.55
N GLN A 341 23.18 4.40 2.25
CA GLN A 341 24.14 3.84 1.30
C GLN A 341 25.54 4.41 1.49
N ASP A 342 25.67 5.69 1.81
CA ASP A 342 26.97 6.30 2.07
C ASP A 342 27.33 6.19 3.56
N SER A 343 27.65 7.31 4.21
CA SER A 343 28.08 7.37 5.62
C SER A 343 26.97 7.88 6.54
N THR A 344 27.01 7.48 7.81
CA THR A 344 26.19 8.10 8.85
C THR A 344 27.03 8.89 9.85
N VAL A 345 26.56 10.08 10.21
CA VAL A 345 27.11 10.91 11.27
C VAL A 345 26.00 11.17 12.27
N VAL A 346 26.11 10.56 13.44
CA VAL A 346 25.10 10.63 14.51
C VAL A 346 25.68 11.38 15.70
N GLY A 347 25.11 12.54 16.01
CA GLY A 347 25.59 13.44 17.04
C GLY A 347 26.63 14.44 16.51
N ASN A 348 26.63 15.65 17.07
CA ASN A 348 27.66 16.65 16.82
C ASN A 348 28.22 17.14 18.17
N ASN A 349 29.55 17.25 18.25
CA ASN A 349 30.27 17.77 19.42
C ASN A 349 29.79 19.21 19.70
N THR A 350 28.93 19.41 20.70
CA THR A 350 28.87 20.54 21.66
C THR A 350 27.47 20.88 22.20
N ILE A 351 26.39 20.18 21.85
CA ILE A 351 25.06 20.54 22.39
C ILE A 351 24.27 19.29 22.82
N THR A 352 23.68 19.38 24.01
CA THR A 352 22.84 18.41 24.70
C THR A 352 21.61 18.03 23.87
N GLY A 353 21.61 16.85 23.26
CA GLY A 353 20.45 16.23 22.63
C GLY A 353 20.75 14.77 22.26
N HIS A 354 19.78 13.88 22.48
CA HIS A 354 19.92 12.45 22.21
C HIS A 354 19.59 12.14 20.75
N ALA A 355 20.60 11.88 19.93
CA ALA A 355 20.40 11.39 18.57
C ALA A 355 20.21 9.87 18.58
N ASN A 356 18.96 9.40 18.67
CA ASN A 356 18.68 7.96 18.80
C ASN A 356 18.04 7.31 17.56
N ILE A 357 18.57 6.15 17.17
CA ILE A 357 18.05 5.27 16.12
C ILE A 357 17.67 3.94 16.76
N LEU A 358 16.37 3.66 16.85
CA LEU A 358 15.83 2.51 17.56
C LEU A 358 15.16 1.54 16.58
N TYR A 359 15.50 0.25 16.68
CA TYR A 359 14.84 -0.78 15.92
C TYR A 359 13.39 -0.94 16.40
N SER A 360 12.44 -0.92 15.47
CA SER A 360 11.04 -1.20 15.77
C SER A 360 10.40 -2.03 14.68
N LYS A 361 10.20 -3.32 14.95
CA LYS A 361 9.45 -4.22 14.08
C LYS A 361 8.04 -3.71 13.85
N CYS A 362 7.41 -3.13 14.88
CA CYS A 362 6.04 -2.65 14.76
C CYS A 362 5.93 -1.48 13.78
N ALA A 363 6.83 -0.49 13.87
CA ALA A 363 6.88 0.63 12.94
C ALA A 363 7.13 0.16 11.49
N ILE A 364 8.06 -0.78 11.31
CA ILE A 364 8.38 -1.36 10.00
C ILE A 364 7.15 -2.06 9.40
N ILE A 365 6.50 -2.96 10.15
CA ILE A 365 5.34 -3.72 9.64
C ILE A 365 4.20 -2.77 9.30
N LYS A 366 3.86 -1.81 10.17
CA LYS A 366 2.81 -0.82 9.86
C LYS A 366 3.14 -0.02 8.61
N ALA A 367 4.37 0.47 8.45
CA ALA A 367 4.78 1.20 7.26
C ALA A 367 4.68 0.33 5.99
N LEU A 368 5.14 -0.91 6.04
CA LEU A 368 5.10 -1.83 4.89
C LEU A 368 3.68 -2.28 4.53
N ASP A 369 2.83 -2.56 5.52
CA ASP A 369 1.45 -2.97 5.29
C ASP A 369 0.62 -1.81 4.74
N LYS A 370 0.82 -0.59 5.25
CA LYS A 370 0.07 0.59 4.81
C LYS A 370 0.54 1.14 3.46
N THR A 371 1.74 0.80 3.02
CA THR A 371 2.27 1.16 1.70
C THR A 371 2.23 0.01 0.69
N GLY A 372 1.85 -1.20 1.15
CA GLY A 372 1.82 -2.41 0.34
C GLY A 372 0.77 -2.38 -0.76
N VAL A 373 1.13 -2.92 -1.93
CA VAL A 373 0.21 -3.14 -3.05
C VAL A 373 -0.28 -4.58 -3.07
N VAL A 374 -1.54 -4.77 -3.43
CA VAL A 374 -2.13 -6.11 -3.54
C VAL A 374 -1.69 -6.82 -4.82
N ALA A 375 -1.67 -8.14 -4.75
CA ALA A 375 -1.52 -9.02 -5.90
C ALA A 375 -2.60 -10.11 -5.85
N LEU A 376 -2.89 -10.68 -7.03
CA LEU A 376 -3.78 -11.83 -7.17
C LEU A 376 -3.23 -13.03 -6.39
N MET A 377 -4.13 -13.79 -5.75
CA MET A 377 -3.77 -15.08 -5.18
C MET A 377 -3.29 -16.05 -6.27
N ARG A 378 -2.28 -16.87 -5.94
CA ARG A 378 -1.64 -17.80 -6.90
C ARG A 378 -2.60 -18.87 -7.44
N SER A 379 -3.64 -19.24 -6.70
CA SER A 379 -4.64 -20.22 -7.13
C SER A 379 -6.05 -19.87 -6.61
N ARG A 380 -7.06 -20.08 -7.47
CA ARG A 380 -8.51 -19.84 -7.23
C ARG A 380 -8.80 -18.55 -6.45
N GLY A 381 -8.24 -17.43 -6.92
CA GLY A 381 -8.44 -16.13 -6.30
C GLY A 381 -9.84 -15.56 -6.51
N TRP A 382 -10.61 -16.03 -7.48
CA TRP A 382 -11.92 -15.45 -7.80
C TRP A 382 -13.05 -16.49 -7.85
N VAL A 383 -14.26 -16.02 -7.59
CA VAL A 383 -15.52 -16.76 -7.73
C VAL A 383 -16.58 -15.84 -8.33
N GLN A 384 -17.44 -16.39 -9.17
CA GLN A 384 -18.64 -15.69 -9.62
C GLN A 384 -19.68 -15.74 -8.49
N LEU A 385 -20.17 -14.58 -8.10
CA LEU A 385 -21.22 -14.41 -7.10
C LEU A 385 -22.55 -14.22 -7.84
N TYR A 386 -23.62 -14.82 -7.31
CA TYR A 386 -24.96 -14.77 -7.89
C TYR A 386 -25.74 -13.54 -7.41
#